data_AF-A0A2I0T1K2-F1
#
_entry.id   AF-A0A2I0T1K2-F1
#
_cell.length_a   1.000
_cell.length_b   1.000
_cell.length_c   1.000
_cell.angle_alpha   90.00
_cell.angle_beta   90.00
_cell.angle_gamma   90.00
#
_symmetry.space_group_name_H-M   'P 1'
#
loop_
_entity.id
_entity.type
_entity.pdbx_description
1 polymer ?
#
loop_
_entity_poly.entity_id
_entity_poly.type
_entity_poly.pdbx_seq_one_letter_code
_entity_poly.pdbx_strand_id
1 'polypeptide(L)' 'MLGAGERSQALGKGEAPADVDECQVHNGGCQHRCVNTLGSYYCECKPGFRLHTDGRTCIAPEFILAQEK' A
#
# COMPACT_ATOMS: atom_id res chain seq x y z
N MET A 1 -9.70 -49.58 -2.13
CA MET A 1 -10.18 -48.41 -2.90
C MET A 1 -9.39 -47.20 -2.44
N LEU A 2 -8.42 -46.80 -3.24
CA LEU A 2 -7.56 -45.62 -3.04
C LEU A 2 -8.40 -44.34 -3.16
N GLY A 3 -8.11 -43.33 -2.33
CA GLY A 3 -8.48 -41.94 -2.65
C GLY A 3 -9.03 -41.11 -1.49
N ALA A 4 -8.21 -40.76 -0.50
CA ALA A 4 -8.42 -39.51 0.25
C ALA A 4 -7.87 -38.36 -0.62
N GLY A 5 -8.70 -37.89 -1.56
CA GLY A 5 -8.37 -36.86 -2.54
C GLY A 5 -9.06 -35.55 -2.22
N GLU A 6 -8.25 -34.60 -1.78
CA GLU A 6 -8.36 -33.15 -1.98
C GLU A 6 -9.56 -32.44 -1.32
N ARG A 7 -9.22 -31.71 -0.25
CA ARG A 7 -10.00 -30.60 0.30
C ARG A 7 -10.20 -29.56 -0.81
N SER A 8 -11.24 -29.74 -1.61
CA SER A 8 -11.73 -28.72 -2.52
C SER A 8 -11.92 -27.43 -1.73
N GLN A 9 -11.14 -26.42 -2.08
CA GLN A 9 -11.31 -25.05 -1.62
C GLN A 9 -12.68 -24.56 -2.11
N ALA A 10 -13.72 -24.83 -1.33
CA ALA A 10 -15.00 -24.17 -1.50
C ALA A 10 -14.90 -22.83 -0.75
N LEU A 11 -14.32 -21.83 -1.41
CA LEU A 11 -14.49 -20.42 -1.03
C LEU A 11 -15.97 -20.06 -1.28
N GLY A 12 -16.82 -20.53 -0.37
CA GLY A 12 -18.24 -20.22 -0.35
C GLY A 12 -18.43 -18.79 0.11
N LYS A 13 -19.16 -18.02 -0.70
CA LYS A 13 -19.79 -16.73 -0.37
C LYS A 13 -18.84 -15.55 -0.18
N GLY A 14 -18.49 -14.90 -1.29
CA GLY A 14 -19.07 -13.58 -1.63
C GLY A 14 -18.83 -12.38 -0.72
N GLU A 15 -18.05 -12.47 0.34
CA GLU A 15 -17.53 -11.32 1.07
C GLU A 15 -16.02 -11.57 1.17
N ALA A 16 -15.23 -10.87 0.34
CA ALA A 16 -13.81 -10.73 0.66
C ALA A 16 -13.73 -10.20 2.11
N PRO A 17 -12.76 -10.64 2.94
CA PRO A 17 -12.55 -9.99 4.22
C PRO A 17 -12.52 -8.48 3.97
N ALA A 18 -13.39 -7.75 4.68
CA ALA A 18 -13.52 -6.32 4.47
C ALA A 18 -12.12 -5.71 4.61
N ASP A 19 -11.67 -5.08 3.52
CA ASP A 19 -10.37 -4.46 3.45
C ASP A 19 -10.26 -3.39 4.55
N VAL A 20 -9.14 -3.39 5.27
CA VAL A 20 -8.90 -2.38 6.30
C VAL A 20 -8.33 -1.17 5.59
N ASP A 21 -9.08 -0.06 5.57
CA ASP A 21 -8.57 1.18 5.01
C ASP A 21 -7.55 1.81 5.97
N GLU A 22 -6.25 1.51 5.77
CA GLU A 22 -5.19 2.07 6.62
C GLU A 22 -5.04 3.59 6.45
N CYS A 23 -5.58 4.18 5.38
CA CYS A 23 -5.56 5.63 5.19
C CYS A 23 -6.46 6.38 6.18
N GLN A 24 -7.47 5.72 6.75
CA GLN A 24 -8.31 6.30 7.81
C GLN A 24 -7.55 6.54 9.11
N VAL A 25 -6.42 5.86 9.31
CA VAL A 25 -5.59 5.98 10.51
C VAL A 25 -4.33 6.76 10.18
N HIS A 26 -4.26 8.01 10.65
CA HIS A 26 -3.08 8.88 10.48
C HIS A 26 -2.62 8.97 9.01
N ASN A 27 -3.53 8.92 8.04
CA ASN A 27 -3.22 8.96 6.60
C ASN A 27 -2.26 7.82 6.19
N GLY A 28 -2.32 6.64 6.81
CA GLY A 28 -1.36 5.55 6.58
C GLY A 28 0.10 5.91 6.93
N GLY A 29 0.33 7.02 7.63
CA GLY A 29 1.65 7.59 7.84
C GLY A 29 2.26 8.27 6.60
N CYS A 30 1.47 8.49 5.54
CA CYS A 30 1.92 9.19 4.33
C CYS A 30 2.08 10.69 4.59
N GLN A 31 3.17 11.30 4.10
CA GLN A 31 3.37 12.74 4.20
C GLN A 31 2.35 13.55 3.39
N HIS A 32 1.95 13.02 2.23
CA HIS A 32 1.02 13.69 1.31
C HIS A 32 -0.30 12.93 1.18
N ARG A 33 -0.46 12.11 0.14
CA ARG A 33 -1.70 11.37 -0.12
C ARG A 33 -1.51 9.91 0.21
N CYS A 34 -2.44 9.32 0.96
CA CYS A 34 -2.57 7.88 1.10
C CYS A 34 -3.57 7.34 0.07
N VAL A 35 -3.27 6.20 -0.54
CA VAL A 35 -4.15 5.48 -1.45
C VAL A 35 -4.36 4.07 -0.92
N ASN A 36 -5.58 3.79 -0.50
CA ASN A 36 -5.97 2.46 -0.05
C ASN A 36 -6.13 1.51 -1.24
N THR A 37 -5.73 0.26 -1.06
CA THR A 37 -5.83 -0.81 -2.06
C THR A 37 -6.29 -2.10 -1.39
N LEU A 38 -6.84 -3.04 -2.16
CA LEU A 38 -7.25 -4.32 -1.57
C LEU A 38 -6.04 -5.07 -0.98
N GLY A 39 -5.99 -5.18 0.34
CA GLY A 39 -4.96 -5.86 1.12
C GLY A 39 -3.71 -5.05 1.43
N SER A 40 -3.68 -3.73 1.14
CA SER A 40 -2.54 -2.84 1.43
C SER A 40 -2.90 -1.37 1.18
N TYR A 41 -1.94 -0.46 1.39
CA TYR A 41 -2.02 0.92 0.91
C TYR A 41 -0.65 1.37 0.36
N TYR A 42 -0.63 2.52 -0.32
CA TYR A 42 0.62 3.17 -0.70
C TYR A 42 0.50 4.70 -0.64
N CYS A 43 1.65 5.37 -0.52
CA CYS A 43 1.72 6.82 -0.45
C CYS A 43 2.04 7.44 -1.80
N GLU A 44 1.39 8.56 -2.11
CA GLU A 44 1.62 9.35 -3.30
C GLU A 44 2.01 10.78 -2.94
N CYS A 45 2.96 11.32 -3.71
CA CYS A 45 3.46 12.67 -3.54
C CYS A 45 2.75 13.65 -4.46
N LYS A 46 2.61 14.90 -4.00
CA LYS A 46 2.14 16.01 -4.84
C LYS A 46 3.05 16.21 -6.06
N PRO A 47 2.55 16.78 -7.16
CA PRO A 47 3.37 17.10 -8.32
C PRO A 47 4.63 17.88 -7.93
N GLY A 48 5.77 17.52 -8.52
CA GLY A 48 7.06 18.11 -8.20
C GLY A 48 7.72 17.56 -6.93
N PHE A 49 7.23 16.47 -6.34
CA PHE A 49 7.89 15.74 -5.26
C PHE A 49 8.08 14.26 -5.64
N ARG A 50 9.06 13.59 -5.04
CA ARG A 50 9.32 12.16 -5.23
C ARG A 50 9.15 11.41 -3.91
N LEU A 51 8.61 10.20 -3.97
CA LEU A 51 8.50 9.34 -2.79
C LEU A 51 9.90 8.87 -2.36
N HIS A 52 10.20 9.02 -1.08
CA HIS A 52 11.43 8.57 -0.45
C HIS A 52 11.43 7.04 -0.29
N THR A 53 12.59 6.45 0.03
CA THR A 53 12.76 5.00 0.16
C THR A 53 12.03 4.39 1.36
N ASP A 54 11.61 5.22 2.33
CA ASP A 54 10.74 4.80 3.43
C ASP A 54 9.28 4.55 3.00
N GLY A 55 8.94 4.85 1.75
CA GLY A 55 7.61 4.67 1.17
C GLY A 55 6.55 5.62 1.71
N ARG A 56 6.92 6.65 2.49
CA ARG A 56 5.99 7.53 3.23
C ARG A 56 6.31 9.02 3.06
N THR A 57 7.59 9.36 3.04
CA THR A 57 8.08 10.74 2.95
C THR A 57 8.18 11.17 1.49
N CYS A 58 7.91 12.43 1.21
CA CYS A 58 8.02 13.07 -0.10
C CYS A 58 9.13 14.12 -0.08
N ILE A 59 10.13 13.92 -0.93
CA ILE A 59 11.28 14.82 -1.08
C ILE A 59 11.09 15.71 -2.30
N ALA A 60 11.36 17.00 -2.14
CA ALA A 60 11.42 17.92 -3.28
C ALA A 60 12.68 17.60 -4.11
N PRO A 61 12.63 17.70 -5.45
CA PRO A 61 13.77 17.50 -6.31
C PRO A 61 14.90 18.50 -6.02
N GLU A 62 14.57 19.70 -5.52
CA GLU A 62 15.54 20.68 -4.99
C GLU A 62 16.45 20.09 -3.89
N PHE A 63 15.96 19.14 -3.10
CA PHE A 63 16.77 18.43 -2.09
C PHE A 63 17.63 17.31 -2.69
N ILE A 64 17.22 16.70 -3.81
CA ILE A 64 18.03 15.67 -4.48
C ILE A 64 19.26 16.30 -5.16
N LEU A 65 19.15 17.55 -5.62
CA LEU A 65 20.25 18.31 -6.19
C LEU A 65 21.27 18.81 -5.15
N ALA A 66 20.98 18.67 -3.85
CA ALA A 66 21.85 19.12 -2.77
C ALA A 66 22.84 18.04 -2.25
N GLN A 67 22.78 16.80 -2.75
CA GLN A 67 23.64 15.70 -2.28
C GLN A 67 24.87 15.42 -3.15
N GLU A 68 25.14 16.24 -4.18
CA GLU A 68 26.32 16.13 -5.06
C GLU A 68 27.19 17.39 -5.01
N LYS A 69 27.36 18.01 -3.84
CA LYS A 69 28.39 19.03 -3.63
C LYS A 69 29.24 18.77 -2.39
#